data_AF-A0A0F9E0T4-F1
#
_entry.id   AF-A0A0F9E0T4-F1
#
_cell.length_a   1.000
_cell.length_b   1.000
_cell.length_c   1.000
_cell.angle_alpha   90.00
_cell.angle_beta   90.00
_cell.angle_gamma   90.00
#
_symmetry.space_group_name_H-M   'P 1'
#
loop_
_entity.id
_entity.type
_entity.pdbx_description
1 polymer ?
#
loop_
_entity_poly.entity_id
_entity_poly.type
_entity_poly.pdbx_seq_one_letter_code
_entity_poly.pdbx_strand_id
1 'polypeptide(L)'
;NRNVAVIVDPQTRDRFEIIQYVNVSVSSGVATLTGIMRGLRGTEAQARFGFEEGLKVVFLDKNVTTRKLIPLSDLYAQRIYQVKTTREVIDTTQMRWVVAQGNDLRPLSAGKVWFQPHAGARSASTVNVKWERRTRIWGERELRDDVTEVSLGEVTPKWEVDLIDDGLETVSITKTLDNGNSNAPYTVGITFTVSERTTAGYTNDEKIRIKIYQMSDESLVGRGFARDVTL
;
A
#
# COMPACT_ATOMS: atom_id res chain seq x y z
N ASN A 1 3.08 -8.90 22.06
CA ASN A 1 2.79 -10.27 21.57
C ASN A 1 1.95 -10.18 20.31
N ARG A 2 2.54 -10.42 19.14
CA ARG A 2 1.80 -10.43 17.86
C ARG A 2 2.17 -11.72 17.14
N ASN A 3 1.19 -12.56 16.81
CA ASN A 3 1.43 -13.76 16.02
C ASN A 3 1.54 -13.34 14.56
N VAL A 4 2.66 -13.68 13.90
CA VAL A 4 2.97 -13.23 12.55
C VAL A 4 3.26 -14.43 11.66
N ALA A 5 2.76 -14.39 10.44
CA ALA A 5 3.10 -15.35 9.41
C ALA A 5 3.44 -14.63 8.10
N VAL A 6 4.16 -15.32 7.23
CA VAL A 6 4.47 -14.87 5.87
C VAL A 6 3.78 -15.83 4.90
N ILE A 7 2.94 -15.29 4.02
CA ILE A 7 2.45 -16.02 2.84
C ILE A 7 3.45 -15.75 1.73
N VAL A 8 3.95 -16.79 1.07
CA VAL A 8 4.97 -16.67 0.02
C VAL A 8 4.70 -17.64 -1.12
N ASP A 9 4.90 -17.15 -2.34
CA ASP A 9 5.00 -18.00 -3.52
C ASP A 9 6.31 -18.79 -3.50
N PRO A 10 6.27 -20.14 -3.41
CA PRO A 10 7.48 -20.94 -3.35
C PRO A 10 8.30 -20.91 -4.65
N GLN A 11 7.68 -20.59 -5.80
CA GLN A 11 8.34 -20.58 -7.10
C GLN A 11 9.13 -19.29 -7.31
N THR A 12 8.44 -18.15 -7.27
CA THR A 12 9.06 -16.84 -7.54
C THR A 12 9.72 -16.26 -6.30
N ARG A 13 9.14 -16.47 -5.11
CA ARG A 13 9.51 -15.84 -3.83
C ARG A 13 9.42 -14.30 -3.82
N ASP A 14 9.04 -13.71 -4.94
CA ASP A 14 8.88 -12.26 -5.12
C ASP A 14 7.47 -11.79 -4.71
N ARG A 15 6.50 -12.71 -4.72
CA ARG A 15 5.14 -12.47 -4.20
C ARG A 15 5.05 -12.97 -2.76
N PHE A 16 5.04 -12.05 -1.80
CA PHE A 16 4.83 -12.36 -0.39
C PHE A 16 3.98 -11.32 0.35
N GLU A 17 3.28 -11.76 1.39
CA GLU A 17 2.55 -10.91 2.32
C GLU A 17 2.91 -11.26 3.77
N ILE A 18 3.17 -10.22 4.57
CA ILE A 18 3.29 -10.37 6.01
C ILE A 18 1.92 -10.13 6.62
N ILE A 19 1.42 -11.13 7.35
CA ILE A 19 0.14 -11.07 8.05
C ILE A 19 0.35 -11.18 9.56
N GLN A 20 -0.56 -10.58 10.31
CA GLN A 20 -0.75 -10.87 11.73
C GLN A 20 -2.08 -11.58 11.92
N TYR A 21 -2.17 -12.45 12.91
CA TYR A 21 -3.41 -13.13 13.27
C TYR A 21 -3.59 -13.14 14.79
N VAL A 22 -4.83 -13.27 15.24
CA VAL A 22 -5.16 -13.34 16.66
C VAL A 22 -5.11 -14.79 17.13
N ASN A 23 -5.90 -15.65 16.48
CA ASN A 23 -6.01 -17.06 16.87
C ASN A 23 -5.56 -17.98 15.74
N VAL A 24 -5.09 -19.16 16.14
CA VAL A 24 -4.85 -20.30 15.27
C VAL A 24 -5.52 -21.53 15.91
N SER A 25 -6.31 -22.26 15.13
CA SER A 25 -6.75 -23.60 15.48
C SER A 25 -6.18 -24.59 14.47
N VAL A 26 -5.79 -25.76 14.94
CA VAL A 26 -5.26 -26.82 14.08
C VAL A 26 -6.16 -28.03 14.22
N SER A 27 -6.74 -28.47 13.10
CA SER A 27 -7.60 -29.66 13.04
C SER A 27 -7.29 -30.45 11.78
N SER A 28 -7.05 -31.75 11.91
CA SER A 28 -6.75 -32.65 10.78
C SER A 28 -5.62 -32.14 9.87
N GLY A 29 -4.57 -31.54 10.46
CA GLY A 29 -3.44 -30.98 9.71
C GLY A 29 -3.72 -29.64 9.02
N VAL A 30 -4.92 -29.07 9.17
CA VAL A 30 -5.30 -27.76 8.64
C VAL A 30 -5.22 -26.73 9.75
N ALA A 31 -4.44 -25.67 9.53
CA ALA A 31 -4.36 -24.51 10.41
C ALA A 31 -5.33 -23.42 9.96
N THR A 32 -6.31 -23.09 10.78
CA THR A 32 -7.28 -22.02 10.55
C THR A 32 -6.89 -20.79 11.35
N LEU A 33 -6.62 -19.68 10.66
CA LEU A 33 -6.24 -18.41 11.27
C LEU A 33 -7.45 -17.47 11.34
N THR A 34 -7.66 -16.82 12.48
CA THR A 34 -8.75 -15.82 12.64
C THR A 34 -8.24 -14.50 13.20
N GLY A 35 -8.99 -13.43 12.93
CA GLY A 35 -8.58 -12.06 13.26
C GLY A 35 -7.36 -11.61 12.45
N ILE A 36 -7.36 -11.86 11.15
CA ILE A 36 -6.20 -11.59 10.29
C ILE A 36 -6.11 -10.09 9.99
N MET A 37 -4.92 -9.54 10.22
CA MET A 37 -4.50 -8.23 9.74
C MET A 37 -3.52 -8.43 8.59
N ARG A 38 -3.85 -7.83 7.44
CA ARG A 38 -3.19 -8.03 6.15
C ARG A 38 -2.30 -6.84 5.77
N GLY A 39 -1.40 -7.06 4.82
CA GLY A 39 -0.58 -6.01 4.19
C GLY A 39 0.41 -5.34 5.14
N LEU A 40 0.87 -6.02 6.18
CA LEU A 40 1.79 -5.42 7.15
C LEU A 40 3.14 -5.15 6.50
N ARG A 41 3.86 -4.14 7.03
CA ARG A 41 5.26 -3.90 6.65
C ARG A 41 5.42 -3.66 5.14
N GLY A 42 4.49 -2.89 4.59
CA GLY A 42 4.51 -2.50 3.20
C GLY A 42 4.25 -3.62 2.19
N THR A 43 3.70 -4.76 2.62
CA THR A 43 3.27 -5.81 1.69
C THR A 43 1.82 -5.63 1.22
N GLU A 44 1.25 -4.44 1.40
CA GLU A 44 -0.13 -4.11 1.03
C GLU A 44 -0.40 -4.28 -0.47
N ALA A 45 0.53 -3.83 -1.32
CA ALA A 45 0.41 -3.99 -2.77
C ALA A 45 0.35 -5.46 -3.19
N GLN A 46 1.08 -6.33 -2.48
CA GLN A 46 1.06 -7.78 -2.71
C GLN A 46 -0.26 -8.39 -2.21
N ALA A 47 -0.79 -7.88 -1.10
CA ALA A 47 -2.06 -8.32 -0.52
C ALA A 47 -3.28 -8.05 -1.43
N ARG A 48 -3.22 -6.98 -2.24
CA ARG A 48 -4.30 -6.55 -3.15
C ARG A 48 -4.78 -7.64 -4.09
N PHE A 49 -3.86 -8.44 -4.64
CA PHE A 49 -4.18 -9.45 -5.65
C PHE A 49 -4.75 -10.74 -5.05
N GLY A 50 -4.99 -10.77 -3.73
CA GLY A 50 -5.33 -12.01 -3.04
C GLY A 50 -4.17 -13.00 -3.09
N PHE A 51 -4.43 -14.21 -2.61
CA PHE A 51 -3.49 -15.31 -2.63
C PHE A 51 -4.23 -16.56 -3.09
N GLU A 52 -3.67 -17.24 -4.08
CA GLU A 52 -4.23 -18.47 -4.64
C GLU A 52 -3.84 -19.68 -3.79
N GLU A 53 -4.51 -20.81 -4.02
CA GLU A 53 -4.12 -22.07 -3.41
C GLU A 53 -2.72 -22.51 -3.85
N GLY A 54 -2.04 -23.30 -3.01
CA GLY A 54 -0.70 -23.85 -3.30
C GLY A 54 0.48 -23.03 -2.76
N LEU A 55 0.22 -21.82 -2.27
CA LEU A 55 1.24 -20.99 -1.63
C LEU A 55 1.66 -21.53 -0.26
N LYS A 56 2.84 -21.12 0.20
CA LYS A 56 3.38 -21.54 1.49
C LYS A 56 3.12 -20.49 2.55
N VAL A 57 2.71 -20.95 3.72
CA VAL A 57 2.58 -20.13 4.92
C VAL A 57 3.71 -20.49 5.87
N VAL A 58 4.54 -19.50 6.20
CA VAL A 58 5.65 -19.63 7.15
C VAL A 58 5.27 -18.93 8.44
N PHE A 59 5.08 -19.69 9.51
CA PHE A 59 4.82 -19.15 10.85
C PHE A 59 6.12 -18.65 11.45
N LEU A 60 6.15 -17.37 11.85
CA LEU A 60 7.32 -16.78 12.46
C LEU A 60 7.26 -16.95 13.98
N ASP A 61 8.09 -17.84 14.51
CA ASP A 61 8.27 -17.95 15.95
C ASP A 61 9.09 -16.75 16.45
N LYS A 62 8.47 -15.96 17.32
CA LYS A 62 9.06 -14.76 17.93
C LYS A 62 10.31 -15.04 18.77
N ASN A 63 10.48 -16.27 19.25
CA ASN A 63 11.61 -16.63 20.10
C ASN A 63 12.90 -16.87 19.30
N VAL A 64 12.76 -17.18 18.01
CA VAL A 64 13.89 -17.48 17.11
C VAL A 64 13.99 -16.49 15.95
N THR A 65 12.92 -15.77 15.63
CA THR A 65 12.90 -14.78 14.55
C THR A 65 13.23 -13.39 15.09
N THR A 66 14.39 -12.87 14.72
CA THR A 66 14.78 -11.49 15.03
C THR A 66 14.69 -10.61 13.79
N ARG A 67 14.13 -9.41 13.95
CA ARG A 67 14.13 -8.39 12.89
C ARG A 67 15.35 -7.50 13.06
N LYS A 68 16.09 -7.28 11.98
CA LYS A 68 17.20 -6.34 11.96
C LYS A 68 16.70 -4.98 11.49
N LEU A 69 16.92 -3.95 12.31
CA LEU A 69 16.67 -2.58 11.90
C LEU A 69 17.71 -2.16 10.86
N ILE A 70 17.25 -1.45 9.83
CA ILE A 70 18.10 -0.87 8.79
C ILE A 70 18.13 0.63 9.06
N PRO A 71 19.32 1.25 9.22
CA PRO A 71 19.45 2.69 9.35
C PRO A 71 18.87 3.42 8.13
N LEU A 72 18.30 4.60 8.33
CA LEU A 72 17.76 5.40 7.22
C LEU A 72 18.85 5.80 6.20
N SER A 73 20.10 5.96 6.64
CA SER A 73 21.25 6.21 5.77
C SER A 73 21.52 5.08 4.77
N ASP A 74 21.05 3.88 5.05
CA ASP A 74 21.29 2.67 4.25
C ASP A 74 20.09 2.35 3.36
N LEU A 75 19.12 3.27 3.29
CA LEU A 75 18.02 3.16 2.35
C LEU A 75 18.57 3.16 0.92
N TYR A 76 18.03 2.29 0.06
CA TYR A 76 18.51 2.06 -1.30
C TYR A 76 19.94 1.49 -1.42
N ALA A 77 20.65 1.27 -0.32
CA ALA A 77 21.93 0.58 -0.34
C ALA A 77 21.73 -0.90 -0.65
N GLN A 78 22.57 -1.43 -1.54
CA GLN A 78 22.60 -2.84 -1.88
C GLN A 78 23.32 -3.62 -0.77
N ARG A 79 22.63 -4.60 -0.20
CA ARG A 79 23.18 -5.51 0.80
C ARG A 79 23.21 -6.93 0.27
N ILE A 80 24.29 -7.64 0.59
CA ILE A 80 24.44 -9.06 0.28
C ILE A 80 24.10 -9.83 1.54
N TYR A 81 23.11 -10.71 1.43
CA TYR A 81 22.79 -11.68 2.46
C TYR A 81 23.10 -13.07 1.95
N GLN A 82 23.67 -13.90 2.82
CA GLN A 82 23.83 -15.30 2.56
C GLN A 82 23.00 -16.07 3.59
N VAL A 83 22.03 -16.83 3.09
CA VAL A 83 21.10 -17.59 3.94
C VAL A 83 21.68 -18.97 4.14
N LYS A 84 21.80 -19.40 5.40
CA LYS A 84 22.26 -20.74 5.75
C LYS A 84 21.25 -21.42 6.67
N THR A 85 21.01 -22.68 6.43
CA THR A 85 20.42 -23.58 7.43
C THR A 85 21.55 -24.21 8.26
N THR A 86 21.21 -24.79 9.41
CA THR A 86 22.16 -25.29 10.42
C THR A 86 23.11 -26.39 9.93
N ARG A 87 22.91 -26.93 8.71
CA ARG A 87 23.67 -28.05 8.14
C ARG A 87 24.30 -27.75 6.77
N GLU A 88 24.28 -26.50 6.33
CA GLU A 88 24.88 -26.09 5.05
C GLU A 88 26.26 -25.45 5.25
N VAL A 89 27.17 -25.74 4.32
CA VAL A 89 28.50 -25.12 4.25
C VAL A 89 28.35 -23.72 3.66
N ILE A 90 29.06 -22.73 4.21
CA ILE A 90 28.94 -21.34 3.79
C ILE A 90 29.22 -21.16 2.28
N ASP A 91 30.21 -21.87 1.75
CA ASP A 91 30.62 -21.77 0.34
C ASP A 91 29.59 -22.32 -0.66
N THR A 92 28.64 -23.13 -0.21
CA THR A 92 27.61 -23.73 -1.07
C THR A 92 26.29 -22.96 -1.03
N THR A 93 26.16 -21.95 -0.17
CA THR A 93 24.90 -21.23 0.03
C THR A 93 24.76 -20.05 -0.91
N GLN A 94 23.57 -19.90 -1.50
CA GLN A 94 23.28 -18.86 -2.47
C GLN A 94 23.31 -17.47 -1.83
N MET A 95 24.09 -16.57 -2.43
CA MET A 95 24.04 -15.14 -2.10
C MET A 95 22.77 -14.50 -2.65
N ARG A 96 22.18 -13.60 -1.87
CA ARG A 96 20.99 -12.83 -2.22
C ARG A 96 21.27 -11.35 -2.08
N TRP A 97 21.00 -10.62 -3.14
CA TRP A 97 21.08 -9.18 -3.18
C TRP A 97 19.75 -8.61 -2.74
N VAL A 98 19.77 -7.73 -1.74
CA VAL A 98 18.57 -7.09 -1.21
C VAL A 98 18.81 -5.59 -1.15
N VAL A 99 17.89 -4.83 -1.74
CA VAL A 99 17.85 -3.38 -1.66
C VAL A 99 16.63 -2.99 -0.84
N ALA A 100 16.86 -2.34 0.30
CA ALA A 100 15.75 -1.85 1.13
C ALA A 100 15.19 -0.56 0.53
N GLN A 101 13.95 -0.59 0.05
CA GLN A 101 13.27 0.55 -0.57
C GLN A 101 12.40 1.37 0.40
N GLY A 102 12.40 1.01 1.69
CA GLY A 102 11.63 1.72 2.71
C GLY A 102 10.14 1.45 2.65
N ASN A 103 9.72 0.27 2.19
CA ASN A 103 8.29 -0.10 2.12
C ASN A 103 7.56 0.04 3.48
N ASP A 104 8.26 -0.20 4.60
CA ASP A 104 7.76 0.02 5.96
C ASP A 104 7.49 1.51 6.30
N LEU A 105 8.13 2.40 5.55
CA LEU A 105 8.05 3.85 5.70
C LEU A 105 7.03 4.48 4.74
N ARG A 106 6.53 3.71 3.76
CA ARG A 106 5.55 4.20 2.79
C ARG A 106 4.18 4.41 3.45
N PRO A 107 3.49 5.52 3.14
CA PRO A 107 2.08 5.68 3.48
C PRO A 107 1.22 4.53 2.96
N LEU A 108 0.19 4.18 3.73
CA LEU A 108 -0.79 3.14 3.36
C LEU A 108 -1.60 3.57 2.13
N SER A 109 -2.12 2.60 1.39
CA SER A 109 -3.05 2.92 0.31
C SER A 109 -4.33 3.53 0.85
N ALA A 110 -4.93 4.47 0.11
CA ALA A 110 -6.21 5.07 0.45
C ALA A 110 -7.31 3.99 0.62
N GLY A 111 -8.28 4.28 1.48
CA GLY A 111 -9.40 3.41 1.81
C GLY A 111 -10.47 3.36 0.72
N LYS A 112 -11.74 3.44 1.14
CA LYS A 112 -12.85 3.46 0.18
C LYS A 112 -12.73 4.69 -0.73
N VAL A 113 -12.96 4.48 -2.01
CA VAL A 113 -12.98 5.54 -3.02
C VAL A 113 -14.41 5.70 -3.50
N TRP A 114 -14.89 6.93 -3.51
CA TRP A 114 -16.16 7.33 -4.09
C TRP A 114 -15.93 8.19 -5.32
N PHE A 115 -16.81 7.99 -6.28
CA PHE A 115 -16.80 8.70 -7.53
C PHE A 115 -18.19 9.28 -7.78
N GLN A 116 -18.24 10.56 -8.12
CA GLN A 116 -19.45 11.21 -8.58
C GLN A 116 -19.16 11.79 -9.97
N PRO A 117 -19.56 11.11 -11.06
CA PRO A 117 -19.63 11.76 -12.35
C PRO A 117 -20.76 12.78 -12.26
N HIS A 118 -20.49 14.06 -12.53
CA HIS A 118 -21.57 15.02 -12.66
C HIS A 118 -22.43 14.59 -13.87
N ALA A 119 -23.76 14.56 -13.70
CA ALA A 119 -24.69 14.00 -14.68
C ALA A 119 -24.47 14.59 -16.09
N GLY A 120 -24.38 13.71 -17.09
CA GLY A 120 -23.98 14.02 -18.46
C GLY A 120 -22.74 13.22 -18.86
N ALA A 121 -22.69 12.77 -20.13
CA ALA A 121 -21.74 11.78 -20.66
C ALA A 121 -20.34 11.84 -20.01
N ARG A 122 -19.80 10.67 -19.58
CA ARG A 122 -18.49 10.48 -18.91
C ARG A 122 -17.34 11.27 -19.58
N SER A 123 -17.51 11.43 -20.88
CA SER A 123 -16.99 12.37 -21.85
C SER A 123 -16.63 13.81 -21.44
N ALA A 124 -17.51 14.57 -20.80
CA ALA A 124 -17.35 16.03 -20.71
C ALA A 124 -17.74 16.58 -19.34
N SER A 125 -17.85 15.71 -18.34
CA SER A 125 -18.17 16.11 -16.98
C SER A 125 -16.93 16.20 -16.11
N THR A 126 -16.96 17.17 -15.22
CA THR A 126 -16.05 17.28 -14.10
C THR A 126 -16.06 15.97 -13.30
N VAL A 127 -14.87 15.42 -13.08
CA VAL A 127 -14.66 14.21 -12.30
C VAL A 127 -14.34 14.61 -10.87
N ASN A 128 -15.24 14.26 -9.95
CA ASN A 128 -15.02 14.43 -8.51
C ASN A 128 -14.69 13.07 -7.90
N VAL A 129 -13.50 12.99 -7.31
CA VAL A 129 -12.99 11.80 -6.63
C VAL A 129 -12.92 12.13 -5.15
N LYS A 130 -13.48 11.26 -4.31
CA LYS A 130 -13.34 11.32 -2.86
C LYS A 130 -12.81 10.00 -2.35
N TRP A 131 -12.04 10.02 -1.27
CA TRP A 131 -11.54 8.80 -0.65
C TRP A 131 -11.40 8.96 0.86
N GLU A 132 -11.41 7.82 1.54
CA GLU A 132 -11.02 7.72 2.94
C GLU A 132 -9.49 7.72 3.04
N ARG A 133 -8.91 8.64 3.80
CA ARG A 133 -7.49 8.55 4.16
C ARG A 133 -7.28 7.39 5.15
N ARG A 134 -6.05 6.91 5.25
CA ARG A 134 -5.67 5.89 6.24
C ARG A 134 -4.46 6.36 7.03
N THR A 135 -4.53 6.26 8.35
CA THR A 135 -3.43 6.63 9.24
C THR A 135 -2.51 5.46 9.53
N ARG A 136 -1.22 5.77 9.72
CA ARG A 136 -0.21 4.80 10.15
C ARG A 136 -0.06 4.76 11.67
N ILE A 137 -0.40 5.87 12.33
CA ILE A 137 -0.19 6.06 13.75
C ILE A 137 -1.52 6.43 14.39
N TRP A 138 -1.87 5.77 15.49
CA TRP A 138 -3.06 6.07 16.30
C TRP A 138 -4.41 6.00 15.55
N GLY A 139 -4.52 5.22 14.47
CA GLY A 139 -5.77 5.08 13.71
C GLY A 139 -6.97 4.56 14.50
N GLU A 140 -6.73 3.90 15.63
CA GLU A 140 -7.78 3.56 16.61
C GLU A 140 -8.55 4.79 17.15
N ARG A 141 -7.93 5.98 17.12
CA ARG A 141 -8.56 7.23 17.54
C ARG A 141 -9.48 7.78 16.46
N GLU A 142 -9.33 7.39 15.19
CA GLU A 142 -10.19 7.83 14.08
C GLU A 142 -11.62 7.29 14.17
N LEU A 143 -11.83 6.22 14.95
CA LEU A 143 -13.12 5.57 15.14
C LEU A 143 -13.82 6.00 16.43
N ARG A 144 -13.32 7.04 17.12
CA ARG A 144 -13.98 7.62 18.29
C ARG A 144 -14.92 8.75 17.85
N ASP A 145 -16.14 8.75 18.37
CA ASP A 145 -17.23 9.65 17.97
C ASP A 145 -16.92 11.15 18.17
N ASP A 146 -15.85 11.50 18.88
CA ASP A 146 -15.43 12.87 19.20
C ASP A 146 -14.11 13.31 18.52
N VAL A 147 -13.52 12.48 17.66
CA VAL A 147 -12.24 12.77 16.99
C VAL A 147 -12.46 12.98 15.50
N THR A 148 -12.49 14.24 15.07
CA THR A 148 -12.66 14.60 13.65
C THR A 148 -11.35 14.59 12.85
N GLU A 149 -10.21 14.74 13.54
CA GLU A 149 -8.90 14.89 12.93
C GLU A 149 -7.86 14.05 13.68
N VAL A 150 -7.08 13.25 12.94
CA VAL A 150 -6.01 12.42 13.50
C VAL A 150 -4.77 12.63 12.65
N SER A 151 -3.65 12.90 13.32
CA SER A 151 -2.36 13.03 12.66
C SER A 151 -2.04 11.77 11.87
N LEU A 152 -1.64 11.95 10.61
CA LEU A 152 -1.26 10.85 9.73
C LEU A 152 0.16 10.32 10.01
N GLY A 153 0.96 11.08 10.76
CA GLY A 153 2.38 10.85 10.99
C GLY A 153 3.28 11.73 10.11
N GLU A 154 2.71 12.40 9.11
CA GLU A 154 3.36 13.41 8.28
C GLU A 154 3.10 14.83 8.82
N VAL A 155 4.11 15.71 8.76
CA VAL A 155 4.04 17.12 9.16
C VAL A 155 3.07 17.89 8.25
N THR A 156 3.07 17.58 6.95
CA THR A 156 2.10 18.11 5.98
C THR A 156 1.58 16.99 5.07
N PRO A 157 0.40 16.43 5.36
CA PRO A 157 -0.26 15.45 4.52
C PRO A 157 -0.47 15.97 3.10
N LYS A 158 -0.01 15.20 2.12
CA LYS A 158 -0.19 15.48 0.70
C LYS A 158 -0.60 14.22 -0.05
N TRP A 159 -1.35 14.39 -1.13
CA TRP A 159 -1.69 13.31 -2.04
C TRP A 159 -1.34 13.66 -3.46
N GLU A 160 -0.86 12.67 -4.20
CA GLU A 160 -0.80 12.70 -5.65
C GLU A 160 -1.87 11.76 -6.20
N VAL A 161 -2.69 12.27 -7.12
CA VAL A 161 -3.75 11.50 -7.75
C VAL A 161 -3.51 11.51 -9.24
N ASP A 162 -3.26 10.33 -9.79
CA ASP A 162 -3.17 10.12 -11.24
C ASP A 162 -4.55 9.70 -11.74
N LEU A 163 -5.13 10.52 -12.61
CA LEU A 163 -6.18 10.08 -13.53
C LEU A 163 -5.48 9.40 -14.69
N ILE A 164 -5.89 8.21 -15.11
CA ILE A 164 -5.28 7.43 -16.19
C ILE A 164 -6.39 7.03 -17.15
N ASP A 165 -6.15 7.21 -18.44
CA ASP A 165 -6.98 6.57 -19.46
C ASP A 165 -6.63 5.08 -19.55
N ASP A 166 -7.59 4.21 -19.20
CA ASP A 166 -7.44 2.75 -19.21
C ASP A 166 -7.27 2.20 -20.64
N GLY A 167 -7.63 2.96 -21.68
CA GLY A 167 -7.46 2.61 -23.09
C GLY A 167 -6.09 2.96 -23.67
N LEU A 168 -5.40 3.96 -23.11
CA LEU A 168 -4.12 4.46 -23.65
C LEU A 168 -2.92 4.24 -22.72
N GLU A 169 -3.12 3.88 -21.44
CA GLU A 169 -2.12 3.70 -20.36
C GLU A 169 -1.09 4.84 -20.15
N THR A 170 -1.06 5.82 -21.04
CA THR A 170 0.00 6.83 -21.20
C THR A 170 -0.49 8.24 -20.92
N VAL A 171 -1.80 8.49 -21.05
CA VAL A 171 -2.40 9.74 -20.64
C VAL A 171 -2.65 9.68 -19.15
N SER A 172 -1.86 10.43 -18.39
CA SER A 172 -2.13 10.65 -16.97
C SER A 172 -2.17 12.13 -16.60
N ILE A 173 -3.19 12.52 -15.85
CA ILE A 173 -3.21 13.81 -15.15
C ILE A 173 -2.84 13.55 -13.72
N THR A 174 -1.68 14.02 -13.29
CA THR A 174 -1.30 14.02 -11.88
C THR A 174 -1.70 15.34 -11.25
N LYS A 175 -2.53 15.29 -10.21
CA LYS A 175 -2.80 16.46 -9.38
C LYS A 175 -2.28 16.22 -7.97
N THR A 176 -1.64 17.24 -7.42
CA THR A 176 -1.19 17.25 -6.02
C THR A 176 -2.21 18.00 -5.18
N LEU A 177 -2.64 17.39 -4.09
CA LEU A 177 -3.45 18.01 -3.06
C LEU A 177 -2.60 18.16 -1.80
N ASP A 178 -2.42 19.39 -1.34
CA ASP A 178 -1.76 19.71 -0.09
C ASP A 178 -2.81 20.10 0.95
N ASN A 179 -2.79 19.44 2.12
CA ASN A 179 -3.71 19.76 3.21
C ASN A 179 -3.36 21.09 3.91
N GLY A 180 -2.14 21.60 3.73
CA GLY A 180 -1.67 22.87 4.28
C GLY A 180 -1.46 22.90 5.80
N ASN A 181 -1.82 21.82 6.51
CA ASN A 181 -1.59 21.63 7.95
C ASN A 181 -1.51 20.11 8.27
N SER A 182 -1.07 19.76 9.47
CA SER A 182 -0.89 18.37 9.92
C SER A 182 -2.19 17.55 10.09
N ASN A 183 -3.35 18.20 10.03
CA ASN A 183 -4.65 17.62 10.34
C ASN A 183 -5.50 17.47 9.08
N ALA A 184 -5.44 16.29 8.47
CA ALA A 184 -6.25 15.99 7.30
C ALA A 184 -7.68 15.56 7.68
N PRO A 185 -8.71 15.95 6.92
CA PRO A 185 -10.05 15.40 7.10
C PRO A 185 -10.06 13.91 6.77
N TYR A 186 -10.91 13.12 7.44
CA TYR A 186 -11.02 11.68 7.18
C TYR A 186 -11.41 11.37 5.72
N THR A 187 -12.27 12.19 5.14
CA THR A 187 -12.60 12.13 3.71
C THR A 187 -11.87 13.25 2.99
N VAL A 188 -11.07 12.87 2.00
CA VAL A 188 -10.31 13.78 1.14
C VAL A 188 -10.91 13.75 -0.26
N GLY A 189 -10.82 14.84 -1.00
CA GLY A 189 -11.38 14.90 -2.35
C GLY A 189 -10.59 15.79 -3.30
N ILE A 190 -10.63 15.43 -4.58
CA ILE A 190 -10.02 16.18 -5.66
C ILE A 190 -10.95 16.23 -6.86
N THR A 191 -10.84 17.32 -7.61
CA THR A 191 -11.64 17.57 -8.80
C THR A 191 -10.75 17.67 -10.02
N PHE A 192 -11.07 16.90 -11.05
CA PHE A 192 -10.53 17.03 -12.40
C PHE A 192 -11.57 17.72 -13.26
N THR A 193 -11.25 18.93 -13.70
CA THR A 193 -12.14 19.75 -14.53
C THR A 193 -12.20 19.22 -15.96
N VAL A 194 -13.25 19.62 -16.68
CA VAL A 194 -13.42 19.28 -18.09
C VAL A 194 -12.23 19.77 -18.92
N SER A 195 -11.79 21.01 -18.70
CA SER A 195 -10.65 21.59 -19.43
C SER A 195 -9.35 20.81 -19.21
N GLU A 196 -9.04 20.40 -17.98
CA GLU A 196 -7.84 19.61 -17.68
C GLU A 196 -7.85 18.28 -18.45
N ARG A 197 -9.01 17.63 -18.52
CA ARG A 197 -9.20 16.36 -19.23
C ARG A 197 -9.09 16.53 -20.74
N THR A 198 -9.75 17.54 -21.31
CA THR A 198 -9.68 17.82 -22.75
C THR A 198 -8.26 18.18 -23.17
N THR A 199 -7.53 18.98 -22.38
CA THR A 199 -6.12 19.31 -22.67
C THR A 199 -5.21 18.08 -22.62
N ALA A 200 -5.46 17.15 -21.69
CA ALA A 200 -4.72 15.90 -21.60
C ALA A 200 -5.11 14.88 -22.69
N GLY A 201 -6.14 15.16 -23.51
CA GLY A 201 -6.53 14.32 -24.64
C GLY A 201 -7.50 13.18 -24.31
N TYR A 202 -8.16 13.20 -23.15
CA TYR A 202 -9.18 12.20 -22.80
C TYR A 202 -10.36 12.26 -23.77
N THR A 203 -10.84 11.09 -24.21
CA THR A 203 -12.01 10.97 -25.09
C THR A 203 -13.23 10.43 -24.36
N ASN A 204 -14.32 10.28 -25.11
CA ASN A 204 -15.67 10.26 -24.57
C ASN A 204 -16.14 8.92 -23.98
N ASP A 205 -15.45 7.83 -24.30
CA ASP A 205 -15.88 6.45 -24.05
C ASP A 205 -14.84 5.62 -23.26
N GLU A 206 -13.80 6.28 -22.75
CA GLU A 206 -12.71 5.63 -22.06
C GLU A 206 -13.06 5.28 -20.61
N LYS A 207 -12.73 4.03 -20.23
CA LYS A 207 -12.69 3.66 -18.82
C LYS A 207 -11.62 4.49 -18.16
N ILE A 208 -11.95 5.03 -16.99
CA ILE A 208 -11.02 5.86 -16.24
C ILE A 208 -10.46 5.02 -15.12
N ARG A 209 -9.14 4.93 -15.07
CA ARG A 209 -8.42 4.35 -13.95
C ARG A 209 -7.84 5.46 -13.10
N ILE A 210 -7.92 5.33 -11.79
CA ILE A 210 -7.37 6.32 -10.86
C ILE A 210 -6.38 5.62 -9.95
N LYS A 211 -5.24 6.27 -9.73
CA LYS A 211 -4.26 5.89 -8.71
C LYS A 211 -4.10 7.03 -7.71
N ILE A 212 -4.43 6.77 -6.45
CA ILE A 212 -4.30 7.71 -5.34
C ILE A 212 -3.09 7.30 -4.50
N TYR A 213 -2.19 8.24 -4.26
CA TYR A 213 -1.00 8.07 -3.44
C TYR A 213 -1.00 9.10 -2.31
N GLN A 214 -0.85 8.66 -1.07
CA GLN A 214 -0.43 9.57 0.00
C GLN A 214 1.10 9.71 -0.07
N MET A 215 1.59 10.94 0.08
CA MET A 215 3.02 11.24 0.03
C MET A 215 3.64 11.06 1.41
N SER A 216 4.84 10.50 1.45
CA SER A 216 5.65 10.48 2.67
C SER A 216 6.15 11.88 3.00
N ASP A 217 6.31 12.15 4.28
CA ASP A 217 6.86 13.42 4.76
C ASP A 217 8.28 13.64 4.25
N GLU A 218 8.58 14.90 3.92
CA GLU A 218 9.88 15.33 3.37
C GLU A 218 10.39 14.47 2.19
N SER A 219 9.48 13.78 1.48
CA SER A 219 9.80 12.86 0.39
C SER A 219 10.75 11.71 0.75
N LEU A 220 10.82 11.29 2.02
CA LEU A 220 11.75 10.24 2.49
C LEU A 220 11.68 8.97 1.63
N VAL A 221 10.47 8.59 1.19
CA VAL A 221 10.23 7.47 0.26
C VAL A 221 9.30 7.85 -0.90
N GLY A 222 9.00 9.14 -1.09
CA GLY A 222 8.08 9.65 -2.11
C GLY A 222 6.64 9.14 -1.95
N ARG A 223 6.05 8.64 -3.05
CA ARG A 223 4.70 8.08 -3.13
C ARG A 223 4.54 6.84 -2.23
N GLY A 224 3.43 6.80 -1.49
CA GLY A 224 2.98 5.62 -0.75
C GLY A 224 2.43 4.51 -1.64
N PHE A 225 1.69 3.57 -1.05
CA PHE A 225 1.03 2.52 -1.82
C PHE A 225 -0.15 3.08 -2.61
N ALA A 226 -0.23 2.74 -3.90
CA ALA A 226 -1.32 3.18 -4.76
C ALA A 226 -2.64 2.53 -4.32
N ARG A 227 -3.68 3.34 -4.12
CA ARG A 227 -5.05 2.86 -4.27
C ARG A 227 -5.43 2.99 -5.73
N ASP A 228 -5.64 1.85 -6.37
CA ASP A 228 -5.81 1.76 -7.82
C ASP A 228 -7.19 1.15 -8.16
N VAL A 229 -8.01 1.95 -8.85
CA VAL A 229 -9.44 1.68 -9.08
C VAL A 229 -9.80 2.03 -10.52
N THR A 230 -10.48 1.13 -11.22
CA THR A 230 -11.04 1.37 -12.56
C THR A 230 -12.55 1.64 -12.47
N LEU A 231 -13.05 2.56 -13.31
CA LEU A 231 -14.43 3.07 -13.36
C LEU A 231 -15.10 2.87 -14.74
#